data_AF-A0A7C6V5M8-F1
#
_entry.id   AF-A0A7C6V5M8-F1
#
_cell.length_a   1.000
_cell.length_b   1.000
_cell.length_c   1.000
_cell.angle_alpha   90.00
_cell.angle_beta   90.00
_cell.angle_gamma   90.00
#
_symmetry.space_group_name_H-M   'P 1'
#
loop_
_entity.id
_entity.type
_entity.pdbx_description
1 polymer ?
#
loop_
_entity_poly.entity_id
_entity_poly.type
_entity_poly.pdbx_seq_one_letter_code
_entity_poly.pdbx_strand_id
1 'polypeptide(L)' 'MTRKKYSPEQKMQIVKEAMETGNASIVGRRYDVAPSLISRWV' A
#
# COMPACT_ATOMS: atom_id res chain seq x y z
N MET A 1 7.38 -14.49 -12.74
CA MET A 1 6.93 -13.59 -11.65
C MET A 1 6.27 -12.37 -12.27
N THR A 2 4.93 -12.33 -12.31
CA THR A 2 4.18 -11.20 -12.87
C THR A 2 4.23 -10.04 -11.88
N ARG A 3 4.87 -8.93 -12.25
CA ARG A 3 4.86 -7.71 -11.44
C ARG A 3 3.43 -7.16 -11.41
N LYS A 4 2.79 -7.16 -10.24
CA LYS A 4 1.55 -6.41 -10.05
C LYS A 4 1.81 -4.93 -10.36
N LYS A 5 1.07 -4.38 -11.32
CA LYS A 5 1.06 -2.95 -11.60
C LYS A 5 -0.03 -2.33 -10.74
N TYR A 6 0.36 -1.39 -9.90
CA TYR A 6 -0.58 -0.57 -9.13
C TYR A 6 -0.74 0.76 -9.85
N SER A 7 -1.98 1.15 -10.13
CA SER A 7 -2.27 2.48 -10.68
C SER A 7 -1.87 3.57 -9.69
N PRO A 8 -1.54 4.79 -10.17
CA PRO A 8 -1.20 5.91 -9.29
C PRO A 8 -2.27 6.20 -8.23
N GLU A 9 -3.54 6.12 -8.62
CA GLU A 9 -4.69 6.35 -7.73
C GLU A 9 -4.75 5.32 -6.59
N GLN A 10 -4.51 4.04 -6.91
CA GLN A 10 -4.48 2.97 -5.92
C GLN A 10 -3.33 3.19 -4.93
N LYS A 11 -2.13 3.53 -5.41
CA LYS A 11 -1.00 3.83 -4.52
C LYS A 11 -1.35 4.98 -3.56
N MET A 12 -1.98 6.03 -4.08
CA MET A 12 -2.34 7.21 -3.30
C MET A 12 -3.38 6.88 -2.22
N GLN A 13 -4.40 6.07 -2.54
CA GLN A 13 -5.34 5.57 -1.53
C GLN A 13 -4.65 4.73 -0.45
N ILE A 14 -3.79 3.79 -0.86
CA ILE A 14 -3.08 2.89 0.06
C ILE A 14 -2.16 3.67 1.00
N VAL A 15 -1.38 4.62 0.49
CA VAL A 15 -0.47 5.46 1.30
C VAL A 15 -1.26 6.34 2.25
N LYS A 16 -2.34 6.98 1.78
CA LYS A 16 -3.20 7.81 2.61
C LYS A 16 -3.77 7.02 3.78
N GLU A 17 -4.37 5.87 3.51
CA GLU A 17 -4.94 5.02 4.54
C GLU A 17 -3.87 4.51 5.52
N ALA A 18 -2.69 4.14 5.03
CA ALA A 18 -1.57 3.71 5.86
C ALA A 18 -1.04 4.82 6.78
N MET A 19 -1.04 6.08 6.32
CA MET A 19 -0.71 7.23 7.16
C MET A 19 -1.80 7.53 8.20
N GLU A 20 -3.08 7.48 7.81
CA GLU A 20 -4.21 7.75 8.71
C GLU A 20 -4.33 6.69 9.82
N THR A 21 -4.11 5.41 9.49
CA THR A 21 -4.13 4.31 10.47
C THR A 21 -2.80 4.10 11.20
N GLY A 22 -1.69 4.64 10.68
CA GLY A 22 -0.33 4.38 11.18
C GLY A 22 0.09 2.91 11.08
N ASN A 23 -0.64 2.07 10.34
CA ASN A 23 -0.43 0.62 10.29
C ASN A 23 -0.43 0.07 8.87
N ALA A 24 0.72 0.19 8.20
CA ALA A 24 0.95 -0.35 6.86
C ALA A 24 0.74 -1.89 6.77
N SER A 25 0.83 -2.63 7.88
CA SER A 25 0.62 -4.09 7.87
C SER A 25 -0.84 -4.46 7.67
N ILE A 26 -1.77 -3.73 8.31
CA ILE A 26 -3.21 -3.96 8.15
C ILE A 26 -3.66 -3.53 6.76
N VAL A 27 -3.23 -2.35 6.32
CA VAL A 27 -3.57 -1.82 4.99
C VAL A 27 -3.00 -2.73 3.89
N GLY A 28 -1.76 -3.20 4.05
CA GLY A 28 -1.15 -4.15 3.13
C GLY A 28 -1.96 -5.43 2.94
N ARG A 29 -2.49 -6.00 4.01
CA ARG A 29 -3.37 -7.19 3.93
C ARG A 29 -4.68 -6.89 3.20
N ARG A 30 -5.27 -5.71 3.39
CA ARG A 30 -6.54 -5.32 2.74
C ARG A 30 -6.41 -5.18 1.23
N TYR A 31 -5.30 -4.61 0.77
CA TYR A 31 -5.05 -4.34 -0.65
C TYR A 31 -4.17 -5.40 -1.34
N ASP A 32 -3.82 -6.48 -0.65
CA ASP A 32 -2.85 -7.49 -1.08
C ASP A 32 -1.54 -6.86 -1.59
N VAL A 33 -1.01 -5.97 -0.75
CA VAL A 33 0.24 -5.21 -0.94
C VAL A 33 1.18 -5.52 0.21
N ALA A 34 2.44 -5.79 -0.11
CA ALA A 34 3.44 -5.99 0.93
C ALA A 34 3.60 -4.70 1.77
N PRO A 35 3.60 -4.77 3.10
CA PRO A 35 3.77 -3.58 3.96
C PRO A 35 5.06 -2.82 3.66
N SER A 36 6.13 -3.55 3.31
CA SER A 36 7.41 -2.98 2.86
C SER A 36 7.31 -2.16 1.57
N LEU A 37 6.37 -2.50 0.68
CA LEU A 37 6.09 -1.75 -0.53
C LEU A 37 5.31 -0.47 -0.21
N ILE A 38 4.40 -0.50 0.77
CA ILE A 38 3.69 0.68 1.25
C ILE A 38 4.67 1.66 1.91
N SER A 39 5.58 1.17 2.75
CA SER A 39 6.65 1.99 3.35
C SER A 39 7.60 2.62 2.34
N ARG A 40 7.65 2.11 1.10
CA ARG A 40 8.43 2.67 -0.01
C ARG A 40 7.69 3.79 -0.76
N TRP A 41 6.38 3.87 -0.59
CA TRP A 41 5.52 4.87 -1.26
C TRP A 41 5.16 6.05 -0.36
N VAL A 42 5.23 5.86 0.97
CA VAL A 42 5.31 6.94 1.96
C VAL A 42 6.54 7.79 1.68
#